data_AF-A0A1Z4LI45-F1
#
_entry.id   AF-A0A1Z4LI45-F1
#
_cell.length_a   1.000
_cell.length_b   1.000
_cell.length_c   1.000
_cell.angle_alpha   90.00
_cell.angle_beta   90.00
_cell.angle_gamma   90.00
#
_symmetry.space_group_name_H-M   'P 1'
#
loop_
_entity.id
_entity.type
_entity.pdbx_description
1 polymer ?
#
loop_
_entity_poly.entity_id
_entity_poly.type
_entity_poly.pdbx_seq_one_letter_code
_entity_poly.pdbx_strand_id
1 'polypeptide(L)'
;MMNKALRSAWQELQYMISQIDNEDNQISIFRYIQSWYFDKIKLLSSRLIEEYQLEELINIDAKYYPLEKSECTPENIKRFLNMQPYSEECLIVWLRDILWELVVLSVDIECKNCGKLEMSALFNLDSETVFLECNQCGWVKKIDGCSSESIKNIRLATNQDLKDSWINISKL
;
A
#
# COMPACT_ATOMS: atom_id res chain seq x y z
N MET A 1 23.63 -4.01 8.23
CA MET A 1 23.33 -4.09 9.68
C MET A 1 22.74 -2.76 10.11
N MET A 2 21.57 -2.75 10.74
CA MET A 2 20.96 -1.49 11.18
C MET A 2 21.80 -0.77 12.22
N ASN A 3 21.89 0.56 12.10
CA ASN A 3 22.49 1.39 13.13
C ASN A 3 21.53 1.56 14.33
N LYS A 4 22.03 2.11 15.44
CA LYS A 4 21.24 2.30 16.66
C LYS A 4 20.06 3.26 16.47
N ALA A 5 20.22 4.32 15.67
CA ALA A 5 19.18 5.32 15.43
C ALA A 5 17.99 4.72 14.66
N LEU A 6 18.26 3.93 13.62
CA LEU A 6 17.23 3.21 12.86
C LEU A 6 16.48 2.19 13.72
N ARG A 7 17.19 1.48 14.61
CA ARG A 7 16.53 0.58 15.57
C ARG A 7 15.59 1.33 16.51
N SER A 8 16.02 2.49 17.02
CA SER A 8 15.18 3.36 17.86
C SER A 8 13.95 3.84 17.07
N ALA A 9 14.15 4.31 15.85
CA ALA A 9 13.04 4.76 15.00
C ALA A 9 12.02 3.65 14.75
N TRP A 10 12.47 2.41 14.49
CA TRP A 10 11.58 1.26 14.36
C TRP A 10 10.82 0.96 15.65
N GLN A 11 11.49 0.98 16.81
CA GLN A 11 10.85 0.77 18.11
C GLN A 11 9.81 1.87 18.41
N GLU A 12 10.05 3.11 17.99
CA GLU A 12 9.08 4.19 18.08
C GLU A 12 7.86 3.95 17.19
N LEU A 13 8.04 3.42 15.97
CA LEU A 13 6.93 3.01 15.11
C LEU A 13 6.13 1.87 15.75
N GLN A 14 6.81 0.85 16.28
CA GLN A 14 6.16 -0.26 16.98
C GLN A 14 5.39 0.23 18.20
N TYR A 15 5.97 1.15 18.98
CA TYR A 15 5.27 1.75 20.10
C TYR A 15 4.02 2.49 19.63
N MET A 16 4.10 3.32 18.59
CA MET A 16 2.94 4.00 18.03
C MET A 16 1.86 3.02 17.53
N ILE A 17 2.25 1.96 16.80
CA ILE A 17 1.33 0.89 16.38
C ILE A 17 0.65 0.22 17.58
N SER A 18 1.38 0.02 18.69
CA SER A 18 0.81 -0.61 19.89
C SER A 18 -0.28 0.24 20.56
N GLN A 19 -0.32 1.54 20.27
CA GLN A 19 -1.34 2.46 20.77
C GLN A 19 -2.56 2.57 19.85
N ILE A 20 -2.55 1.93 18.67
CA ILE A 20 -3.69 1.92 17.75
C ILE A 20 -4.82 1.09 18.38
N ASP A 21 -5.96 1.74 18.59
CA ASP A 21 -7.17 1.13 19.12
C ASP A 21 -7.89 0.35 18.03
N ASN A 22 -8.75 -0.59 18.42
CA ASN A 22 -9.58 -1.33 17.47
C ASN A 22 -10.65 -0.44 16.82
N GLU A 23 -10.93 0.75 17.39
CA GLU A 23 -11.81 1.76 16.83
C GLU A 23 -11.11 2.73 15.85
N ASP A 24 -9.78 2.72 15.78
CA ASP A 24 -9.05 3.54 14.80
C ASP A 24 -9.37 3.08 13.37
N ASN A 25 -9.71 4.03 12.50
CA ASN A 25 -9.94 3.77 11.09
C ASN A 25 -8.65 3.90 10.26
N GLN A 26 -8.71 3.46 9.01
CA GLN A 26 -7.59 3.44 8.07
C GLN A 26 -6.96 4.80 7.85
N ILE A 27 -7.75 5.88 7.86
CA ILE A 27 -7.25 7.26 7.72
C ILE A 27 -6.41 7.65 8.94
N SER A 28 -6.89 7.36 10.15
CA SER A 28 -6.14 7.63 11.39
C SER A 28 -4.83 6.85 11.42
N ILE A 29 -4.88 5.56 11.11
CA ILE A 29 -3.70 4.69 11.02
C ILE A 29 -2.68 5.24 10.02
N PHE A 30 -3.11 5.56 8.80
CA PHE A 30 -2.26 6.15 7.78
C PHE A 30 -1.62 7.45 8.26
N ARG A 31 -2.37 8.33 8.92
CA ARG A 31 -1.85 9.60 9.47
C ARG A 31 -0.80 9.40 10.54
N TYR A 32 -0.96 8.39 11.41
CA TYR A 32 0.07 8.08 12.40
C TYR A 32 1.38 7.65 11.72
N ILE A 33 1.30 6.75 10.73
CA ILE A 33 2.46 6.30 9.96
C ILE A 33 3.09 7.44 9.17
N GLN A 34 2.27 8.29 8.55
CA GLN A 34 2.70 9.47 7.80
C GLN A 34 3.45 10.47 8.70
N SER A 35 2.91 10.77 9.89
CA SER A 35 3.58 11.63 10.86
C SER A 35 4.94 11.06 11.27
N TRP A 36 4.99 9.77 11.62
CA TRP A 36 6.25 9.11 11.97
C TRP A 36 7.25 9.14 10.82
N TYR A 37 6.81 8.90 9.58
CA TYR A 37 7.68 8.93 8.42
C TYR A 37 8.34 10.31 8.26
N PHE A 38 7.56 11.39 8.30
CA PHE A 38 8.11 12.74 8.17
C PHE A 38 9.04 13.14 9.31
N ASP A 39 8.80 12.65 10.52
CA ASP A 39 9.69 12.86 11.67
C ASP A 39 11.02 12.11 11.52
N LYS A 40 11.03 10.97 10.80
CA LYS A 40 12.19 10.07 10.70
C LYS A 40 12.86 10.05 9.34
N ILE A 41 12.32 10.71 8.31
CA ILE A 41 12.83 10.65 6.93
C ILE A 41 14.33 10.95 6.81
N LYS A 42 14.86 11.86 7.63
CA LYS A 42 16.30 12.21 7.65
C LYS A 42 17.22 11.08 8.12
N LEU A 43 16.67 10.06 8.78
CA LEU A 43 17.40 8.87 9.21
C LEU A 43 17.38 7.77 8.14
N LEU A 44 16.47 7.87 7.17
CA LEU A 44 16.25 6.87 6.13
C LEU A 44 17.09 7.21 4.89
N SER A 45 17.55 6.17 4.22
CA SER A 45 18.29 6.24 2.96
C SER A 45 17.36 6.74 1.86
N SER A 46 17.70 7.90 1.29
CA SER A 46 16.99 8.46 0.13
C SER A 46 16.99 7.48 -1.06
N ARG A 47 18.09 6.73 -1.24
CA ARG A 47 18.18 5.70 -2.28
C ARG A 47 17.13 4.60 -2.10
N LEU A 48 16.92 4.13 -0.87
CA LEU A 48 15.93 3.10 -0.60
C LEU A 48 14.50 3.65 -0.68
N ILE A 49 14.29 4.89 -0.24
CA ILE A 49 13.00 5.58 -0.40
C ILE A 49 12.59 5.65 -1.87
N GLU A 50 13.52 6.03 -2.75
CA GLU A 50 13.30 6.10 -4.20
C GLU A 50 13.11 4.71 -4.82
N GLU A 51 14.00 3.75 -4.51
CA GLU A 51 13.94 2.38 -5.04
C GLU A 51 12.61 1.67 -4.73
N TYR A 52 12.05 1.90 -3.55
CA TYR A 52 10.78 1.33 -3.12
C TYR A 52 9.58 2.27 -3.31
N GLN A 53 9.76 3.41 -3.99
CA GLN A 53 8.72 4.39 -4.32
C GLN A 53 7.88 4.81 -3.09
N LEU A 54 8.51 4.88 -1.92
CA LEU A 54 7.79 5.07 -0.66
C LEU A 54 7.08 6.43 -0.60
N GLU A 55 7.67 7.43 -1.25
CA GLU A 55 7.10 8.78 -1.35
C GLU A 55 5.76 8.80 -2.11
N GLU A 56 5.56 7.90 -3.08
CA GLU A 56 4.30 7.80 -3.83
C GLU A 56 3.15 7.31 -2.95
N LEU A 57 3.46 6.48 -1.95
CA LEU A 57 2.49 5.92 -1.02
C LEU A 57 2.23 6.86 0.16
N ILE A 58 3.27 7.51 0.70
CA ILE A 58 3.17 8.28 1.95
C ILE A 58 2.73 9.75 1.75
N ASN A 59 2.97 10.34 0.57
CA ASN A 59 2.67 11.75 0.30
C ASN A 59 1.24 11.98 -0.21
N ILE A 60 0.43 10.94 -0.29
CA ILE A 60 -0.96 11.09 -0.76
C ILE A 60 -1.80 11.92 0.21
N ASP A 61 -2.82 12.58 -0.34
CA ASP A 61 -3.91 13.14 0.48
C ASP A 61 -5.02 12.10 0.60
N ALA A 62 -5.21 11.61 1.84
CA ALA A 62 -6.19 10.60 2.21
C ALA A 62 -7.62 10.86 1.70
N LYS A 63 -7.99 12.11 1.40
CA LYS A 63 -9.31 12.45 0.82
C LYS A 63 -9.48 11.98 -0.62
N TYR A 64 -8.40 11.90 -1.39
CA TYR A 64 -8.45 11.55 -2.81
C TYR A 64 -8.29 10.05 -3.06
N TYR A 65 -7.79 9.30 -2.08
CA TYR A 65 -7.48 7.87 -2.22
C TYR A 65 -8.44 7.00 -1.41
N PRO A 66 -8.59 5.71 -1.76
CA PRO A 66 -9.63 4.84 -1.21
C PRO A 66 -9.30 4.26 0.17
N LEU A 67 -8.68 5.04 1.08
CA LEU A 67 -8.27 4.56 2.39
C LEU A 67 -9.46 4.04 3.22
N GLU A 68 -10.61 4.69 3.14
CA GLU A 68 -11.84 4.25 3.82
C GLU A 68 -12.36 2.90 3.33
N LYS A 69 -11.90 2.45 2.17
CA LYS A 69 -12.26 1.15 1.57
C LYS A 69 -11.14 0.11 1.72
N SER A 70 -10.01 0.47 2.32
CA SER A 70 -8.95 -0.48 2.60
C SER A 70 -9.43 -1.50 3.62
N GLU A 71 -9.11 -2.77 3.36
CA GLU A 71 -9.37 -3.89 4.27
C GLU A 71 -8.33 -4.00 5.39
N CYS A 72 -7.33 -3.10 5.40
CA CYS A 72 -6.32 -3.07 6.43
C CYS A 72 -6.93 -2.64 7.76
N THR A 73 -7.06 -3.56 8.71
CA THR A 73 -7.57 -3.32 10.05
C THR A 73 -6.45 -3.00 11.03
N PRO A 74 -6.75 -2.43 12.22
CA PRO A 74 -5.79 -2.33 13.33
C PRO A 74 -5.05 -3.64 13.62
N GLU A 75 -5.73 -4.78 13.54
CA GLU A 75 -5.12 -6.09 13.77
C GLU A 75 -4.11 -6.47 12.68
N ASN A 76 -4.40 -6.13 11.42
CA ASN A 76 -3.45 -6.34 10.32
C ASN A 76 -2.15 -5.57 10.57
N ILE A 77 -2.21 -4.35 11.09
CA ILE A 77 -1.02 -3.55 11.40
C ILE A 77 -0.30 -4.05 12.65
N LYS A 78 -1.00 -4.61 13.63
CA LYS A 78 -0.38 -5.14 14.86
C LYS A 78 0.58 -6.31 14.61
N ARG A 79 0.49 -7.00 13.46
CA ARG A 79 1.48 -8.05 13.09
C ARG A 79 2.93 -7.54 13.06
N PHE A 80 3.14 -6.24 12.82
CA PHE A 80 4.47 -5.62 12.76
C PHE A 80 5.12 -5.40 14.14
N LEU A 81 4.36 -5.51 15.24
CA LEU A 81 4.87 -5.37 16.61
C LEU A 81 5.94 -6.40 16.96
N ASN A 82 5.87 -7.58 16.33
CA ASN A 82 6.78 -8.69 16.61
C ASN A 82 7.94 -8.78 15.60
N MET A 83 7.99 -7.87 14.63
CA MET A 83 8.98 -7.90 13.55
C MET A 83 10.23 -7.10 13.94
N GLN A 84 11.41 -7.63 13.64
CA GLN A 84 12.69 -6.97 13.92
C GLN A 84 13.51 -6.90 12.63
N PRO A 85 13.63 -5.73 12.00
CA PRO A 85 14.33 -5.62 10.73
C PRO A 85 15.82 -5.84 10.98
N TYR A 86 16.45 -6.67 10.14
CA TYR A 86 17.89 -6.94 10.25
C TYR A 86 18.71 -5.91 9.46
N SER A 87 18.08 -5.23 8.50
CA SER A 87 18.63 -4.19 7.65
C SER A 87 17.66 -3.02 7.53
N GLU A 88 18.17 -1.87 7.10
CA GLU A 88 17.35 -0.71 6.75
C GLU A 88 16.41 -1.01 5.57
N GLU A 89 16.89 -1.77 4.60
CA GLU A 89 16.09 -2.25 3.46
C GLU A 89 14.85 -3.01 3.94
N CYS A 90 14.97 -3.92 4.91
CA CYS A 90 13.81 -4.60 5.46
C CYS A 90 12.81 -3.67 6.14
N LEU A 91 13.30 -2.65 6.84
CA LEU A 91 12.43 -1.64 7.44
C LEU A 91 11.64 -0.90 6.36
N ILE A 92 12.32 -0.46 5.29
CA ILE A 92 11.67 0.26 4.18
C ILE A 92 10.66 -0.63 3.45
N VAL A 93 11.01 -1.89 3.18
CA VAL A 93 10.11 -2.87 2.57
C VAL A 93 8.86 -3.06 3.41
N TRP A 94 8.99 -3.25 4.73
CA TRP A 94 7.82 -3.43 5.60
C TRP A 94 6.97 -2.18 5.71
N LEU A 95 7.59 -1.00 5.73
CA LEU A 95 6.86 0.26 5.70
C LEU A 95 6.09 0.44 4.39
N ARG A 96 6.70 0.09 3.26
CA ARG A 96 6.03 0.05 1.96
C ARG A 96 4.85 -0.91 1.99
N ASP A 97 5.01 -2.12 2.52
CA ASP A 97 3.96 -3.13 2.57
C ASP A 97 2.75 -2.67 3.41
N ILE A 98 3.02 -2.05 4.56
CA ILE A 98 1.99 -1.41 5.39
C ILE A 98 1.22 -0.36 4.59
N LEU A 99 1.95 0.54 3.92
CA LEU A 99 1.32 1.62 3.17
C LEU A 99 0.57 1.10 1.95
N TRP A 100 1.08 0.07 1.28
CA TRP A 100 0.39 -0.58 0.17
C TRP A 100 -0.97 -1.12 0.62
N GLU A 101 -1.02 -1.85 1.73
CA GLU A 101 -2.27 -2.39 2.28
C GLU A 101 -3.27 -1.30 2.68
N LEU A 102 -2.80 -0.14 3.14
CA LEU A 102 -3.64 1.00 3.52
C LEU A 102 -4.17 1.79 2.32
N VAL A 103 -3.34 1.97 1.29
CA VAL A 103 -3.58 2.95 0.23
C VAL A 103 -4.14 2.30 -1.04
N VAL A 104 -3.73 1.08 -1.34
CA VAL A 104 -4.13 0.37 -2.54
C VAL A 104 -5.38 -0.45 -2.26
N LEU A 105 -6.41 -0.25 -3.07
CA LEU A 105 -7.63 -1.04 -2.96
C LEU A 105 -7.37 -2.46 -3.48
N SER A 106 -7.43 -3.44 -2.60
CA SER A 106 -7.46 -4.85 -2.95
C SER A 106 -8.90 -5.31 -3.23
N VAL A 107 -9.05 -6.25 -4.16
CA VAL A 107 -10.31 -6.92 -4.46
C VAL A 107 -10.12 -8.44 -4.50
N ASP A 108 -11.08 -9.17 -3.95
CA ASP A 108 -11.10 -10.64 -3.89
C ASP A 108 -11.52 -11.27 -5.23
N ILE A 109 -10.68 -11.08 -6.24
CA ILE A 109 -10.84 -11.69 -7.56
C ILE A 109 -9.75 -12.73 -7.76
N GLU A 110 -10.14 -13.93 -8.21
CA GLU A 110 -9.18 -14.98 -8.53
C GLU A 110 -8.33 -14.61 -9.75
N CYS A 111 -7.01 -14.62 -9.55
CA CYS A 111 -6.04 -14.47 -10.61
C CYS A 111 -6.04 -15.70 -11.53
N LYS A 112 -6.37 -15.52 -12.80
CA LYS A 112 -6.38 -16.61 -13.80
C LYS A 112 -5.02 -17.26 -14.05
N ASN A 113 -3.93 -16.61 -13.67
CA ASN A 113 -2.58 -17.14 -13.87
C ASN A 113 -2.12 -18.06 -12.71
N CYS A 114 -2.50 -17.77 -11.47
CA CYS A 114 -1.99 -18.50 -10.30
C CYS A 114 -3.08 -19.02 -9.33
N GLY A 115 -4.35 -18.73 -9.57
CA GLY A 115 -5.49 -19.17 -8.75
C GLY A 115 -5.55 -18.54 -7.36
N LYS A 116 -4.77 -17.48 -7.10
CA LYS A 116 -4.79 -16.74 -5.83
C LYS A 116 -5.78 -15.58 -5.89
N LEU A 117 -6.36 -15.26 -4.74
CA LEU A 117 -7.17 -14.06 -4.53
C LEU A 117 -6.27 -12.83 -4.32
N GLU A 118 -6.90 -11.68 -4.08
CA GLU A 118 -6.29 -10.38 -3.85
C GLU A 118 -5.60 -9.79 -5.10
N MET A 119 -6.36 -8.98 -5.83
CA MET A 119 -5.84 -8.12 -6.89
C MET A 119 -5.86 -6.65 -6.47
N SER A 120 -4.77 -5.93 -6.72
CA SER A 120 -4.66 -4.48 -6.51
C SER A 120 -5.29 -3.71 -7.66
N ALA A 121 -6.17 -2.75 -7.34
CA ALA A 121 -6.72 -1.82 -8.32
C ALA A 121 -5.77 -0.63 -8.54
N LEU A 122 -5.28 -0.49 -9.77
CA LEU A 122 -4.33 0.53 -10.19
C LEU A 122 -4.84 1.27 -11.43
N PHE A 123 -4.32 2.47 -11.70
CA PHE A 123 -4.72 3.26 -12.86
C PHE A 123 -3.63 3.27 -13.92
N ASN A 124 -4.00 2.93 -15.15
CA ASN A 124 -3.12 3.04 -16.31
C ASN A 124 -3.26 4.44 -16.93
N LEU A 125 -2.15 5.18 -17.00
CA LEU A 125 -2.12 6.53 -17.56
C LEU A 125 -2.23 6.53 -19.09
N ASP A 126 -1.80 5.47 -19.77
CA ASP A 126 -1.83 5.40 -21.24
C ASP A 126 -3.25 5.15 -21.76
N SER A 127 -4.03 4.31 -21.06
CA SER A 127 -5.40 3.97 -21.43
C SER A 127 -6.47 4.72 -20.65
N GLU A 128 -6.07 5.52 -19.65
CA GLU A 128 -6.96 6.23 -18.73
C GLU A 128 -8.01 5.32 -18.06
N THR A 129 -7.61 4.10 -17.69
CA THR A 129 -8.52 3.10 -17.10
C THR A 129 -7.93 2.39 -15.90
N VAL A 130 -8.80 1.93 -15.01
CA VAL A 130 -8.42 1.07 -13.90
C VAL A 130 -8.22 -0.37 -14.39
N PHE A 131 -7.15 -0.99 -13.92
CA PHE A 131 -6.85 -2.41 -14.09
C PHE A 131 -6.58 -3.05 -12.74
N LEU A 132 -6.60 -4.38 -12.72
CA LEU A 132 -6.31 -5.20 -11.56
C LEU A 132 -4.98 -5.91 -11.76
N GLU A 133 -4.09 -5.84 -10.79
CA GLU A 133 -2.82 -6.57 -10.77
C GLU A 133 -2.82 -7.62 -9.66
N CYS A 134 -2.41 -8.85 -9.96
CA CYS A 134 -2.28 -9.89 -8.96
C CYS A 134 -1.08 -9.61 -8.04
N ASN A 135 -1.32 -9.50 -6.74
CA ASN A 135 -0.29 -9.23 -5.73
C ASN A 135 0.79 -10.32 -5.64
N GLN A 136 0.52 -11.51 -6.20
CA GLN A 136 1.39 -12.69 -6.10
C GLN A 136 2.27 -12.92 -7.34
N CYS A 137 1.76 -12.59 -8.54
CA CYS A 137 2.45 -12.92 -9.79
C CYS A 137 2.52 -11.78 -10.81
N GLY A 138 1.97 -10.61 -10.49
CA GLY A 138 1.95 -9.44 -11.38
C GLY A 138 1.06 -9.60 -12.61
N TRP A 139 0.25 -10.66 -12.69
CA TRP A 139 -0.69 -10.81 -13.80
C TRP A 139 -1.76 -9.72 -13.75
N VAL A 140 -1.96 -9.04 -14.88
CA VAL A 140 -2.88 -7.91 -14.98
C VAL A 140 -4.17 -8.26 -15.71
N LYS A 141 -5.27 -7.64 -15.30
CA LYS A 141 -6.59 -7.76 -15.93
C LYS A 141 -7.24 -6.39 -16.03
N LYS A 142 -7.61 -5.94 -17.23
CA LYS A 142 -8.48 -4.77 -17.37
C LYS A 142 -9.89 -5.12 -16.87
N ILE A 143 -10.57 -4.16 -16.27
CA ILE A 143 -11.92 -4.35 -15.73
C ILE A 143 -12.93 -4.71 -16.84
N ASP A 144 -12.68 -4.29 -18.08
CA ASP A 144 -13.48 -4.61 -19.28
C ASP A 144 -13.24 -6.03 -19.85
N GLY A 145 -12.31 -6.80 -19.26
CA GLY A 145 -12.10 -8.22 -19.57
C GLY A 145 -10.97 -8.53 -20.56
N CYS A 146 -10.30 -7.54 -21.15
CA CYS A 146 -9.14 -7.76 -22.04
C CYS A 146 -7.81 -7.68 -21.28
N SER A 147 -6.94 -8.69 -21.38
CA SER A 147 -5.59 -8.66 -20.79
C SER A 147 -4.53 -9.26 -21.71
N SER A 148 -3.52 -8.49 -22.12
CA SER A 148 -2.25 -9.04 -22.61
C SER A 148 -1.08 -8.06 -22.73
N GLU A 149 -1.21 -6.78 -22.34
CA GLU A 149 -0.16 -5.79 -22.56
C GLU A 149 0.63 -5.49 -21.28
N SER A 150 1.94 -5.29 -21.42
CA SER A 150 2.75 -4.77 -20.32
C SER A 150 2.31 -3.34 -20.04
N ILE A 151 1.78 -3.09 -18.84
CA ILE A 151 1.41 -1.76 -18.40
C ILE A 151 2.66 -1.12 -17.79
N LYS A 152 3.08 0.03 -18.33
CA LYS A 152 4.32 0.70 -17.90
C LYS A 152 4.05 1.99 -17.14
N ASN A 153 3.09 2.79 -17.60
CA ASN A 153 2.76 4.07 -17.00
C ASN A 153 1.57 3.91 -16.05
N ILE A 154 1.88 3.64 -14.77
CA ILE A 154 0.88 3.36 -13.74
C ILE A 154 0.90 4.41 -12.64
N ARG A 155 -0.23 4.57 -11.96
CA ARG A 155 -0.31 5.25 -10.67
C ARG A 155 -1.34 4.57 -9.77
N LEU A 156 -1.29 4.92 -8.48
CA LEU A 156 -2.34 4.60 -7.53
C LEU A 156 -3.71 5.08 -8.01
N ALA A 157 -4.73 4.23 -7.88
CA ALA A 157 -6.11 4.59 -8.21
C ALA A 157 -6.71 5.50 -7.13
N THR A 158 -7.35 6.58 -7.55
CA THR A 158 -8.07 7.51 -6.68
C THR A 158 -9.52 7.08 -6.48
N ASN A 159 -10.19 7.71 -5.52
CA ASN A 159 -11.64 7.58 -5.33
C ASN A 159 -12.44 7.91 -6.60
N GLN A 160 -11.96 8.83 -7.45
CA GLN A 160 -12.64 9.19 -8.68
C GLN A 160 -12.48 8.09 -9.74
N ASP A 161 -11.26 7.61 -9.97
CA ASP A 161 -10.99 6.52 -10.93
C ASP A 161 -11.82 5.27 -10.62
N LEU A 162 -11.95 4.98 -9.32
CA LEU A 162 -12.69 3.83 -8.83
C LEU A 162 -14.21 4.00 -8.93
N LYS A 163 -14.76 5.23 -8.86
CA LYS A 163 -16.21 5.44 -9.04
C LYS A 163 -16.65 5.09 -10.45
N ASP A 164 -15.87 5.51 -11.43
CA ASP A 164 -16.16 5.27 -12.85
C ASP A 164 -15.98 3.78 -13.21
N SER A 165 -15.21 3.05 -12.40
CA SER A 165 -14.88 1.64 -12.58
C SER A 165 -15.73 0.66 -11.74
N TRP A 166 -16.24 1.07 -10.57
CA TRP A 166 -16.96 0.20 -9.63
C TRP A 166 -18.28 -0.34 -10.20
N ILE A 167 -18.91 0.37 -11.14
CA ILE A 167 -20.09 -0.10 -11.87
C ILE A 167 -19.80 -1.45 -12.58
N ASN A 168 -18.54 -1.71 -12.91
CA ASN A 168 -18.10 -2.91 -13.60
C ASN A 168 -17.46 -3.93 -12.65
N ILE A 169 -16.78 -3.50 -11.58
CA ILE A 169 -16.21 -4.41 -10.57
C ILE A 169 -17.32 -5.14 -9.77
N SER A 170 -18.40 -4.45 -9.41
CA SER A 170 -19.55 -5.07 -8.70
C SER A 170 -20.35 -6.09 -9.52
N LYS A 171 -20.04 -6.22 -10.82
CA LYS A 171 -20.67 -7.19 -11.74
C LYS A 171 -19.77 -8.39 -12.05
N LEU A 172 -18.53 -8.40 -11.56
CA LEU A 172 -17.57 -9.50 -11.69
C LEU A 172 -17.70 -10.46 -10.50
#